data_AF-A0AAD7BH66-F1
#
_entry.id   AF-A0AAD7BH66-F1
#
_cell.length_a   1.000
_cell.length_b   1.000
_cell.length_c   1.000
_cell.angle_alpha   90.00
_cell.angle_beta   90.00
_cell.angle_gamma   90.00
#
_symmetry.space_group_name_H-M   'P 1'
#
loop_
_entity.id
_entity.type
_entity.pdbx_description
1 polymer ?
#
loop_
_entity_poly.entity_id
_entity_poly.type
_entity_poly.pdbx_seq_one_letter_code
_entity_poly.pdbx_strand_id
1 'polypeptide(L)'
;MNRLAALFNNGSVTTFLQSSESSYPVPTVERTHKIDIEGDVERALHLYLVNPVNLIFEDYLRRPSVRPGQSLTCKCQVTQEKGMPWSRVDMLWYVANKVILAMEVKRNDAIRPYEWNDALPPNSAGLTLQQQVQQLQQVVNLEKQQGDFVSLIFGKAEKIMRQVTKYFTAFKPPNILIFDWNNMILLDIKSAPSSGDFPHMSQTDGSGYWTFRRMLLAALIDGLNRA
;
A
#
# COMPACT_ATOMS: atom_id res chain seq x y z
N MET A 1 10.14 6.78 -13.72
CA MET A 1 8.68 6.97 -13.83
C MET A 1 8.00 6.00 -12.86
N ASN A 2 7.17 6.48 -11.93
CA ASN A 2 6.47 5.64 -10.94
C ASN A 2 5.56 4.63 -11.68
N ARG A 3 5.67 3.32 -11.44
CA ARG A 3 4.89 2.28 -12.15
C ARG A 3 3.38 2.41 -11.91
N LEU A 4 2.97 2.91 -10.75
CA LEU A 4 1.58 3.26 -10.50
C LEU A 4 1.15 4.42 -11.39
N ALA A 5 1.99 5.44 -11.55
CA ALA A 5 1.72 6.52 -12.49
C ALA A 5 1.64 6.02 -13.94
N ALA A 6 2.42 5.00 -14.32
CA ALA A 6 2.30 4.32 -15.61
C ALA A 6 0.98 3.53 -15.75
N LEU A 7 0.49 2.91 -14.67
CA LEU A 7 -0.85 2.29 -14.63
C LEU A 7 -1.98 3.33 -14.77
N PHE A 8 -1.84 4.50 -14.14
CA PHE A 8 -2.78 5.63 -14.27
C PHE A 8 -2.69 6.34 -15.63
N ASN A 9 -1.58 6.21 -16.35
CA ASN A 9 -1.42 6.72 -17.72
C ASN A 9 -1.79 5.68 -18.79
N ASN A 10 -2.10 4.44 -18.40
CA ASN A 10 -2.58 3.42 -19.32
C ASN A 10 -4.09 3.62 -19.53
N GLY A 11 -4.46 4.18 -20.68
CA GLY A 11 -5.81 4.65 -20.98
C GLY A 11 -6.93 3.63 -20.75
N SER A 12 -6.66 2.32 -20.82
CA SER A 12 -7.68 1.28 -20.57
C SER A 12 -8.04 1.13 -19.08
N VAL A 13 -7.05 1.28 -18.19
CA VAL A 13 -7.24 1.21 -16.73
C VAL A 13 -7.94 2.48 -16.26
N THR A 14 -7.51 3.64 -16.74
CA THR A 14 -8.09 4.94 -16.38
C THR A 14 -9.53 5.07 -16.85
N THR A 15 -9.85 4.62 -18.07
CA THR A 15 -11.23 4.62 -18.58
C THR A 15 -12.12 3.67 -17.78
N PHE A 16 -11.60 2.49 -17.39
CA PHE A 16 -12.36 1.56 -16.55
C PHE A 16 -12.61 2.12 -15.14
N LEU A 17 -11.59 2.74 -14.54
CA LEU A 17 -11.72 3.42 -13.25
C LEU A 17 -12.84 4.47 -13.31
N GLN A 18 -12.85 5.32 -14.33
CA GLN A 18 -13.88 6.35 -14.49
C GLN A 18 -15.28 5.78 -14.75
N SER A 19 -15.42 4.72 -15.55
CA SER A 19 -16.73 4.16 -15.89
C SER A 19 -17.35 3.37 -14.72
N SER A 20 -16.53 2.65 -13.96
CA SER A 20 -16.99 1.77 -12.87
C SER A 20 -17.31 2.53 -11.57
N GLU A 21 -16.70 3.71 -11.37
CA GLU A 21 -16.92 4.59 -10.22
C GLU A 21 -18.35 5.14 -10.13
N SER A 22 -19.09 5.26 -11.25
CA SER A 22 -20.48 5.74 -11.27
C SER A 22 -21.53 4.71 -10.85
N SER A 23 -21.18 3.42 -10.90
CA SER A 23 -22.13 2.30 -10.77
C SER A 23 -22.36 1.85 -9.32
N TYR A 24 -21.52 2.31 -8.37
CA TYR A 24 -21.56 1.89 -6.98
C TYR A 24 -21.66 3.11 -6.04
N PRO A 25 -22.87 3.69 -5.87
CA PRO A 25 -23.07 4.85 -5.01
C PRO A 25 -22.72 4.50 -3.56
N VAL A 26 -22.06 5.44 -2.88
CA VAL A 26 -21.65 5.26 -1.48
C VAL A 26 -22.87 5.44 -0.58
N PRO A 27 -23.11 4.55 0.40
CA PRO A 27 -24.12 4.78 1.42
C PRO A 27 -23.87 6.13 2.11
N THR A 28 -24.92 6.90 2.34
CA THR A 28 -24.82 8.15 3.11
C THR A 28 -24.31 7.81 4.51
N VAL A 29 -23.12 8.29 4.86
CA VAL A 29 -22.50 8.01 6.15
C VAL A 29 -23.35 8.62 7.26
N GLU A 30 -23.86 7.82 8.18
CA GLU A 30 -24.52 8.30 9.40
C GLU A 30 -23.49 9.09 10.23
N ARG A 31 -23.75 10.38 10.39
CA ARG A 31 -22.76 11.46 10.58
C ARG A 31 -22.08 11.59 11.96
N THR A 32 -22.01 10.55 12.79
CA THR A 32 -21.62 10.74 14.21
C THR A 32 -20.48 9.88 14.76
N HIS A 33 -19.75 9.13 13.95
CA HIS A 33 -18.68 8.28 14.46
C HIS A 33 -17.34 9.03 14.49
N LYS A 34 -16.90 9.44 15.69
CA LYS A 34 -15.51 9.87 15.94
C LYS A 34 -14.60 8.72 15.51
N ILE A 35 -13.69 8.95 14.56
CA ILE A 35 -12.66 7.99 14.15
C ILE A 35 -11.42 8.31 14.98
N ASP A 36 -11.18 7.55 16.04
CA ASP A 36 -10.09 7.83 17.00
C ASP A 36 -9.13 6.64 17.15
N ILE A 37 -9.70 5.43 17.16
CA ILE A 37 -8.92 4.20 17.33
C ILE A 37 -8.82 3.38 16.04
N GLU A 38 -7.88 2.45 16.01
CA GLU A 38 -7.65 1.55 14.87
C GLU A 38 -8.91 0.77 14.45
N GLY A 39 -9.71 0.33 15.43
CA GLY A 39 -10.97 -0.38 15.16
C GLY A 39 -12.03 0.48 14.47
N ASP A 40 -12.04 1.80 14.67
CA ASP A 40 -12.97 2.70 13.98
C ASP A 40 -12.58 2.84 12.50
N VAL A 41 -11.27 2.98 12.25
CA VAL A 41 -10.69 3.04 10.90
C VAL A 41 -10.97 1.73 10.16
N GLU A 42 -10.72 0.59 10.79
CA GLU A 42 -10.95 -0.74 10.20
C GLU A 42 -12.44 -0.95 9.86
N ARG A 43 -13.37 -0.56 10.75
CA ARG A 43 -14.81 -0.68 10.49
C ARG A 43 -15.25 0.22 9.33
N ALA A 44 -14.82 1.48 9.31
CA ALA A 44 -15.15 2.42 8.24
C ALA A 44 -14.58 1.97 6.89
N LEU A 45 -13.34 1.46 6.91
CA LEU A 45 -12.65 0.90 5.76
C LEU A 45 -13.44 -0.27 5.14
N HIS A 46 -13.87 -1.23 5.96
CA HIS A 46 -14.68 -2.37 5.49
C HIS A 46 -16.00 -1.93 4.86
N LEU A 47 -16.74 -1.04 5.53
CA LEU A 47 -18.09 -0.64 5.11
C LEU A 47 -18.09 0.25 3.86
N TYR A 48 -17.18 1.22 3.81
CA TYR A 48 -17.31 2.33 2.85
C TYR A 48 -16.26 2.31 1.74
N LEU A 49 -15.13 1.64 1.96
CA LEU A 49 -13.95 1.80 1.10
C LEU A 49 -13.55 0.52 0.37
N VAL A 50 -13.53 -0.63 1.07
CA VAL A 50 -13.07 -1.90 0.50
C VAL A 50 -14.10 -2.55 -0.42
N ASN A 51 -15.37 -2.64 0.01
CA ASN A 51 -16.39 -3.38 -0.75
C ASN A 51 -16.57 -2.85 -2.19
N PRO A 52 -16.72 -1.53 -2.44
CA PRO A 52 -16.83 -1.02 -3.81
C PRO A 52 -15.61 -1.36 -4.69
N VAL A 53 -14.40 -1.32 -4.11
CA VAL A 53 -13.18 -1.66 -4.86
C VAL A 53 -13.11 -3.15 -5.18
N ASN A 54 -13.51 -4.02 -4.25
CA ASN A 54 -13.58 -5.46 -4.49
C ASN A 54 -14.55 -5.80 -5.63
N LEU A 55 -15.73 -5.18 -5.67
CA LEU A 55 -16.72 -5.40 -6.73
C LEU A 55 -16.17 -4.97 -8.11
N ILE A 56 -15.51 -3.81 -8.18
CA ILE A 56 -14.87 -3.33 -9.40
C ILE A 56 -13.75 -4.27 -9.84
N PHE A 57 -12.93 -4.75 -8.89
CA PHE A 57 -11.84 -5.66 -9.20
C PHE A 57 -12.34 -7.05 -9.65
N GLU A 58 -13.42 -7.57 -9.06
CA GLU A 58 -14.06 -8.79 -9.54
C GLU A 58 -14.59 -8.65 -10.97
N ASP A 59 -15.21 -7.52 -11.31
CA ASP A 59 -15.62 -7.24 -12.69
C ASP A 59 -14.42 -7.20 -13.64
N TYR A 60 -13.31 -6.59 -13.21
CA TYR A 60 -12.05 -6.60 -13.96
C TYR A 60 -11.54 -8.02 -14.21
N LEU A 61 -11.57 -8.90 -13.20
CA LEU A 61 -11.14 -10.31 -13.33
C LEU A 61 -12.01 -11.11 -14.31
N ARG A 62 -13.31 -10.78 -14.44
CA ARG A 62 -14.23 -11.46 -15.37
C ARG A 62 -13.93 -11.15 -16.84
N ARG A 63 -13.14 -10.12 -17.15
CA ARG A 63 -12.81 -9.75 -18.54
C ARG A 63 -12.05 -10.87 -19.24
N PRO A 64 -12.40 -11.21 -20.51
CA PRO A 64 -11.73 -12.27 -21.26
C PRO A 64 -10.21 -12.09 -21.40
N SER A 65 -9.74 -10.84 -21.41
CA SER A 65 -8.34 -10.47 -21.59
C SER A 65 -7.50 -10.48 -20.30
N VAL A 66 -8.10 -10.73 -19.13
CA VAL A 66 -7.40 -10.68 -17.84
C VAL A 66 -7.11 -12.08 -17.34
N ARG A 67 -8.03 -12.69 -16.59
CA ARG A 67 -7.93 -14.07 -16.07
C ARG A 67 -9.34 -14.62 -15.81
N PRO A 68 -10.11 -14.96 -16.88
CA PRO A 68 -11.51 -15.34 -16.72
C PRO A 68 -11.68 -16.54 -15.78
N GLY A 69 -12.64 -16.43 -14.85
CA GLY A 69 -12.99 -17.50 -13.92
C GLY A 69 -12.22 -17.53 -12.59
N GLN A 70 -11.27 -16.59 -12.36
CA GLN A 70 -10.62 -16.48 -11.06
C GLN A 70 -11.51 -15.69 -10.07
N SER A 71 -11.62 -16.20 -8.84
CA SER A 71 -12.31 -15.52 -7.76
C SER A 71 -11.35 -14.66 -6.94
N LEU A 72 -11.84 -13.48 -6.56
CA LEU A 72 -11.23 -12.67 -5.51
C LEU A 72 -11.62 -13.25 -4.15
N THR A 73 -10.69 -13.32 -3.22
CA THR A 73 -10.99 -13.55 -1.81
C THR A 73 -10.29 -12.49 -0.98
N CYS A 74 -11.04 -11.72 -0.21
CA CYS A 74 -10.50 -10.80 0.78
C CYS A 74 -10.73 -11.40 2.17
N LYS A 75 -9.68 -11.55 2.96
CA LYS A 75 -9.76 -12.06 4.34
C LYS A 75 -9.25 -11.00 5.30
N CYS A 76 -9.91 -10.92 6.46
CA CYS A 76 -9.58 -9.95 7.49
C CYS A 76 -8.94 -10.65 8.69
N GLN A 77 -8.09 -9.93 9.42
CA GLN A 77 -7.42 -10.40 10.63
C GLN A 77 -6.72 -11.76 10.43
N VAL A 78 -6.00 -11.89 9.31
CA VAL A 78 -5.38 -13.17 8.92
C VAL A 78 -4.13 -13.40 9.75
N THR A 79 -4.13 -14.48 10.51
CA THR A 79 -2.98 -14.97 11.27
C THR A 79 -2.25 -16.05 10.48
N GLN A 80 -0.92 -16.03 10.53
CA GLN A 80 -0.11 -17.18 10.13
C GLN A 80 0.39 -17.90 11.38
N GLU A 81 -0.26 -19.02 11.70
CA GLU A 81 0.03 -19.80 12.91
C GLU A 81 1.16 -20.82 12.71
N LYS A 82 1.44 -21.23 11.45
CA LYS A 82 2.48 -22.21 11.14
C LYS A 82 3.69 -21.55 10.49
N GLY A 83 4.79 -21.49 11.26
CA GLY A 83 6.08 -20.94 10.87
C GLY A 83 6.35 -19.58 11.53
N MET A 84 7.50 -19.45 12.19
CA MET A 84 7.99 -18.15 12.65
C MET A 84 8.35 -17.27 11.44
N PRO A 85 8.08 -15.95 11.48
CA PRO A 85 7.53 -15.19 12.60
C PRO A 85 5.99 -15.20 12.66
N TRP A 86 5.43 -15.31 13.88
CA TRP A 86 4.01 -15.08 14.10
C TRP A 86 3.63 -13.67 13.65
N SER A 87 2.60 -13.59 12.81
CA SER A 87 2.14 -12.34 12.24
C SER A 87 0.65 -12.38 11.99
N ARG A 88 0.00 -11.24 12.25
CA ARG A 88 -1.41 -10.99 11.95
C ARG A 88 -1.48 -9.72 11.13
N VAL A 89 -2.05 -9.81 9.94
CA VAL A 89 -2.28 -8.68 9.06
C VAL A 89 -3.77 -8.37 9.00
N ASP A 90 -4.12 -7.09 8.94
CA ASP A 90 -5.51 -6.68 9.00
C ASP A 90 -6.31 -7.16 7.80
N MET A 91 -5.76 -7.08 6.58
CA MET A 91 -6.41 -7.63 5.39
C MET A 91 -5.44 -8.26 4.39
N LEU A 92 -5.88 -9.35 3.76
CA LEU A 92 -5.19 -10.00 2.64
C LEU A 92 -6.15 -10.25 1.49
N TRP A 93 -5.70 -9.94 0.28
CA TRP A 93 -6.39 -10.29 -0.95
C TRP A 93 -5.68 -11.46 -1.62
N TYR A 94 -6.50 -12.41 -2.07
CA TYR A 94 -6.08 -13.57 -2.82
C TYR A 94 -6.78 -13.61 -4.16
N VAL A 95 -6.05 -14.05 -5.18
CA VAL A 95 -6.61 -14.49 -6.45
C VAL A 95 -6.01 -15.85 -6.78
N ALA A 96 -6.86 -16.84 -7.04
CA ALA A 96 -6.43 -18.23 -7.29
C ALA A 96 -5.46 -18.76 -6.20
N ASN A 97 -5.78 -18.53 -4.92
CA ASN A 97 -4.99 -18.89 -3.73
C ASN A 97 -3.61 -18.22 -3.61
N LYS A 98 -3.25 -17.27 -4.48
CA LYS A 98 -2.03 -16.46 -4.34
C LYS A 98 -2.35 -15.15 -3.68
N VAL A 99 -1.53 -14.75 -2.71
CA VAL A 99 -1.61 -13.42 -2.09
C VAL A 99 -1.20 -12.37 -3.11
N ILE A 100 -2.08 -11.40 -3.38
CA ILE A 100 -1.81 -10.30 -4.31
C ILE A 100 -1.60 -8.96 -3.60
N LEU A 101 -2.13 -8.79 -2.39
CA LEU A 101 -2.01 -7.57 -1.61
C LEU A 101 -2.19 -7.88 -0.14
N ALA A 102 -1.43 -7.20 0.70
CA ALA A 102 -1.66 -7.08 2.13
C ALA A 102 -1.95 -5.63 2.49
N MET A 103 -2.83 -5.40 3.46
CA MET A 103 -3.09 -4.08 4.02
C MET A 103 -3.00 -4.13 5.54
N GLU A 104 -2.30 -3.14 6.07
CA GLU A 104 -2.24 -2.84 7.49
C GLU A 104 -2.99 -1.52 7.74
N VAL A 105 -3.92 -1.57 8.68
CA VAL A 105 -4.66 -0.43 9.17
C VAL A 105 -3.98 0.09 10.42
N LYS A 106 -3.91 1.41 10.56
CA LYS A 106 -3.39 2.08 11.74
C LYS A 106 -4.40 3.08 12.25
N ARG A 107 -4.31 3.38 13.55
CA ARG A 107 -4.97 4.56 14.13
C ARG A 107 -4.61 5.82 13.35
N ASN A 108 -5.47 6.83 13.43
CA ASN A 108 -5.20 8.13 12.84
C ASN A 108 -3.85 8.73 13.29
N ASP A 109 -3.20 9.48 12.39
CA ASP A 109 -1.88 10.10 12.57
C ASP A 109 -0.72 9.12 12.86
N ALA A 110 -0.86 7.86 12.46
CA ALA A 110 0.21 6.87 12.54
C ALA A 110 1.24 7.05 11.42
N ILE A 111 0.79 7.51 10.26
CA ILE A 111 1.60 7.87 9.11
C ILE A 111 1.83 9.38 9.19
N ARG A 112 3.07 9.75 9.50
CA ARG A 112 3.47 11.15 9.57
C ARG A 112 4.47 11.43 8.46
N PRO A 113 4.14 12.25 7.45
CA PRO A 113 4.96 12.41 6.26
C PRO A 113 6.44 12.63 6.57
N TYR A 114 6.75 13.48 7.56
CA TYR A 114 8.12 13.80 7.98
C TYR A 114 8.92 12.62 8.56
N GLU A 115 8.26 11.58 9.10
CA GLU A 115 8.93 10.36 9.60
C GLU A 115 9.34 9.42 8.46
N TRP A 116 8.87 9.70 7.24
CA TRP A 116 9.13 8.96 6.01
C TRP A 116 9.90 9.78 4.97
N ASN A 117 10.01 11.10 5.15
CA ASN A 117 10.51 12.04 4.14
C ASN A 117 11.96 11.77 3.69
N ASP A 118 12.82 11.22 4.55
CA ASP A 118 14.21 10.90 4.17
C ASP A 118 14.35 9.51 3.51
N ALA A 119 13.30 8.68 3.58
CA ALA A 119 13.20 7.37 2.91
C ALA A 119 12.42 7.43 1.59
N LEU A 120 11.74 8.55 1.32
CA LEU A 120 11.23 8.84 0.00
C LEU A 120 12.44 9.08 -0.91
N PRO A 121 12.57 8.41 -2.08
CA PRO A 121 13.26 9.08 -3.16
C PRO A 121 12.47 10.39 -3.37
N PRO A 122 13.06 11.57 -3.11
CA PRO A 122 12.31 12.80 -3.18
C PRO A 122 11.71 12.88 -4.58
N ASN A 123 10.49 13.41 -4.68
CA ASN A 123 9.98 13.93 -5.94
C ASN A 123 11.06 14.84 -6.53
N SER A 124 11.86 14.30 -7.43
CA SER A 124 12.95 14.99 -8.10
C SER A 124 12.36 15.71 -9.30
N ALA A 125 11.37 16.55 -9.02
CA ALA A 125 11.06 17.64 -9.92
C ALA A 125 12.28 18.58 -9.88
N GLY A 126 13.23 18.36 -10.79
CA GLY A 126 14.36 19.27 -11.04
C GLY A 126 15.77 18.77 -10.69
N LEU A 127 15.96 17.59 -10.11
CA LEU A 127 17.29 17.03 -9.83
C LEU A 127 17.70 15.99 -10.89
N THR A 128 18.92 16.08 -11.41
CA THR A 128 19.48 15.08 -12.33
C THR A 128 19.79 13.78 -11.58
N LEU A 129 19.81 12.64 -12.30
CA LEU A 129 20.12 11.32 -11.73
C LEU A 129 21.45 11.30 -10.95
N GLN A 130 22.46 12.04 -11.43
CA GLN A 130 23.76 12.18 -10.75
C GLN A 130 23.67 12.90 -9.40
N GLN A 131 22.80 13.91 -9.28
CA GLN A 131 22.62 14.65 -8.02
C GLN A 131 21.90 13.79 -6.98
N GLN A 132 20.95 12.96 -7.41
CA GLN A 132 20.26 12.00 -6.55
C GLN A 132 21.22 10.91 -6.05
N VAL A 133 22.07 10.39 -6.95
CA VAL A 133 23.11 9.41 -6.59
C VAL A 133 24.12 10.02 -5.60
N GLN A 134 24.51 11.29 -5.76
CA GLN A 134 25.41 11.97 -4.83
C GLN A 134 24.79 12.15 -3.43
N GLN A 135 23.50 12.47 -3.34
CA GLN A 135 22.80 12.61 -2.05
C GLN A 135 22.68 11.27 -1.33
N LEU A 136 22.30 10.21 -2.04
CA LEU A 136 22.28 8.85 -1.49
C LEU A 136 23.68 8.41 -1.05
N GLN A 137 24.71 8.74 -1.83
CA GLN A 137 26.09 8.43 -1.47
C GLN A 137 26.54 9.18 -0.21
N GLN A 138 26.07 10.41 0.01
CA GLN A 138 26.35 11.17 1.24
C GLN A 138 25.69 10.53 2.46
N VAL A 139 24.42 10.08 2.35
CA VAL A 139 23.74 9.33 3.41
C VAL A 139 24.49 8.04 3.74
N VAL A 140 24.81 7.23 2.72
CA VAL A 140 25.55 5.96 2.90
C VAL A 140 26.95 6.21 3.50
N ASN A 141 27.60 7.32 3.15
CA ASN A 141 28.89 7.68 3.72
C ASN A 141 28.77 8.13 5.18
N LEU A 142 27.68 8.81 5.56
CA LEU A 142 27.37 9.16 6.96
C LEU A 142 27.10 7.90 7.79
N GLU A 143 26.36 6.92 7.26
CA GLU A 143 26.14 5.61 7.89
C GLU A 143 27.47 4.88 8.14
N LYS A 144 28.36 4.86 7.14
CA LYS A 144 29.69 4.23 7.27
C LYS A 144 30.60 4.92 8.29
N GLN A 145 30.44 6.22 8.49
CA GLN A 145 31.26 7.00 9.41
C GLN A 145 30.77 6.92 10.86
N GLN A 146 29.46 6.82 11.07
CA GLN A 146 28.89 6.83 12.42
C GLN A 146 28.81 5.45 13.07
N GLY A 147 28.94 4.35 12.29
CA GLY A 147 28.94 2.98 12.83
C GLY A 147 27.60 2.49 13.37
N ASP A 148 26.65 3.42 13.57
CA ASP A 148 25.26 3.17 13.90
C ASP A 148 24.39 3.24 12.63
N PHE A 149 23.44 2.32 12.52
CA PHE A 149 22.45 2.33 11.43
C PHE A 149 21.58 3.59 11.54
N VAL A 150 21.92 4.65 10.79
CA VAL A 150 21.08 5.84 10.66
C VAL A 150 19.95 5.49 9.70
N SER A 151 18.90 4.87 10.24
CA SER A 151 17.69 4.57 9.47
C SER A 151 17.09 5.87 8.89
N LEU A 152 16.95 5.96 7.56
CA LEU A 152 16.27 7.06 6.86
C LEU A 152 14.77 7.20 7.21
N ILE A 153 14.23 6.22 7.93
CA ILE A 153 12.94 6.29 8.61
C ILE A 153 13.16 6.29 10.12
N PHE A 154 12.38 7.07 10.85
CA PHE A 154 12.50 7.13 12.31
C PHE A 154 11.12 7.14 12.96
N GLY A 155 11.06 7.08 14.29
CA GLY A 155 9.80 7.20 15.03
C GLY A 155 8.82 6.05 14.73
N LYS A 156 7.60 6.37 14.26
CA LYS A 156 6.59 5.35 13.97
C LYS A 156 6.85 4.62 12.66
N ALA A 157 7.49 5.28 11.69
CA ALA A 157 7.82 4.70 10.39
C ALA A 157 8.72 3.46 10.53
N GLU A 158 9.72 3.52 11.42
CA GLU A 158 10.60 2.37 11.71
C GLU A 158 9.81 1.17 12.26
N LYS A 159 8.85 1.41 13.17
CA LYS A 159 8.01 0.35 13.76
C LYS A 159 7.10 -0.27 12.72
N ILE A 160 6.51 0.55 11.84
CA ILE A 160 5.68 0.08 10.72
C ILE A 160 6.52 -0.77 9.78
N MET A 161 7.74 -0.34 9.43
CA MET A 161 8.60 -1.10 8.54
C MET A 161 9.03 -2.45 9.11
N ARG A 162 9.31 -2.53 10.43
CA ARG A 162 9.53 -3.82 11.09
C ARG A 162 8.32 -4.76 10.99
N GLN A 163 7.09 -4.22 11.00
CA GLN A 163 5.87 -5.01 10.80
C GLN A 163 5.72 -5.45 9.34
N VAL A 164 5.96 -4.56 8.38
CA VAL A 164 5.97 -4.84 6.93
C VAL A 164 6.91 -6.01 6.62
N THR A 165 8.13 -6.00 7.17
CA THR A 165 9.08 -7.12 6.98
C THR A 165 8.48 -8.44 7.48
N LYS A 166 7.81 -8.44 8.64
CA LYS A 166 7.15 -9.65 9.17
C LYS A 166 6.03 -10.14 8.26
N TYR A 167 5.18 -9.23 7.76
CA TYR A 167 4.12 -9.57 6.81
C TYR A 167 4.67 -10.13 5.51
N PHE A 168 5.77 -9.56 5.02
CA PHE A 168 6.44 -10.10 3.85
C PHE A 168 6.98 -11.51 4.08
N THR A 169 7.69 -11.74 5.19
CA THR A 169 8.23 -13.05 5.51
C THR A 169 7.11 -14.10 5.67
N ALA A 170 6.01 -13.73 6.30
CA ALA A 170 4.86 -14.59 6.54
C ALA A 170 4.11 -14.88 5.22
N PHE A 171 3.54 -13.84 4.60
CA PHE A 171 2.54 -13.98 3.55
C PHE A 171 3.08 -13.79 2.13
N LYS A 172 4.30 -13.26 1.98
CA LYS A 172 4.96 -12.95 0.70
C LYS A 172 4.08 -12.16 -0.28
N PRO A 173 3.35 -11.11 0.15
CA PRO A 173 2.59 -10.28 -0.76
C PRO A 173 3.57 -9.47 -1.63
N PRO A 174 3.24 -9.22 -2.92
CA PRO A 174 4.05 -8.36 -3.79
C PRO A 174 3.94 -6.88 -3.40
N ASN A 175 2.85 -6.49 -2.73
CA ASN A 175 2.55 -5.15 -2.26
C ASN A 175 2.06 -5.18 -0.81
N ILE A 176 2.47 -4.19 -0.02
CA ILE A 176 1.87 -3.91 1.29
C ILE A 176 1.35 -2.48 1.32
N LEU A 177 0.09 -2.30 1.70
CA LEU A 177 -0.54 -1.00 1.86
C LEU A 177 -0.66 -0.65 3.35
N ILE A 178 -0.20 0.52 3.78
CA ILE A 178 -0.40 1.04 5.13
C ILE A 178 -1.41 2.17 5.06
N PHE A 179 -2.45 2.12 5.89
CA PHE A 179 -3.54 3.09 5.88
C PHE A 179 -3.86 3.59 7.28
N ASP A 180 -3.95 4.91 7.48
CA ASP A 180 -4.26 5.52 8.78
C ASP A 180 -5.44 6.50 8.76
N TRP A 181 -6.39 6.30 7.84
CA TRP A 181 -7.50 7.21 7.50
C TRP A 181 -7.09 8.41 6.64
N ASN A 182 -6.15 9.23 7.11
CA ASN A 182 -5.76 10.46 6.43
C ASN A 182 -4.68 10.24 5.39
N ASN A 183 -3.83 9.24 5.56
CA ASN A 183 -2.73 8.95 4.66
C ASN A 183 -2.75 7.49 4.25
N MET A 184 -2.13 7.26 3.10
CA MET A 184 -1.89 5.92 2.62
C MET A 184 -0.51 5.81 2.00
N ILE A 185 0.14 4.71 2.30
CA ILE A 185 1.47 4.37 1.80
C ILE A 185 1.34 3.03 1.10
N LEU A 186 1.61 2.99 -0.21
CA LEU A 186 1.88 1.72 -0.89
C LEU A 186 3.37 1.42 -0.83
N LEU A 187 3.70 0.20 -0.42
CA LEU A 187 5.06 -0.34 -0.37
C LEU A 187 5.19 -1.43 -1.45
N ASP A 188 5.94 -1.13 -2.51
CA ASP A 188 6.30 -2.10 -3.56
C ASP A 188 7.47 -2.98 -3.10
N ILE A 189 7.21 -4.28 -2.90
CA ILE A 189 8.19 -5.23 -2.37
C ILE A 189 8.71 -6.12 -3.50
N LYS A 190 9.96 -5.88 -3.92
CA LYS A 190 10.64 -6.64 -4.98
C LYS A 190 11.42 -7.85 -4.46
N SER A 191 11.89 -7.77 -3.22
CA SER A 191 12.65 -8.79 -2.49
C SER A 191 12.33 -8.68 -1.01
N ALA A 192 12.66 -9.70 -0.21
CA ALA A 192 12.59 -9.56 1.24
C ALA A 192 13.33 -8.30 1.65
N PRO A 193 12.68 -7.33 2.32
CA PRO A 193 13.36 -6.09 2.68
C PRO A 193 14.52 -6.45 3.61
N SER A 194 15.74 -6.35 3.08
CA SER A 194 16.95 -6.43 3.87
C SER A 194 17.13 -5.10 4.62
N SER A 195 17.95 -5.08 5.68
CA SER A 195 18.33 -3.83 6.34
C SER A 195 18.99 -2.90 5.31
N GLY A 196 18.23 -1.92 4.80
CA GLY A 196 18.67 -0.99 3.74
C GLY A 196 17.83 -1.01 2.46
N ASP A 197 16.97 -2.00 2.24
CA ASP A 197 16.03 -2.00 1.12
C ASP A 197 14.79 -1.18 1.47
N PHE A 198 14.72 0.04 0.93
CA PHE A 198 13.56 0.90 1.09
C PHE A 198 12.47 0.51 0.08
N PRO A 199 11.27 0.11 0.53
CA PRO A 199 10.14 -0.05 -0.37
C PRO A 199 9.83 1.28 -1.07
N HIS A 200 9.46 1.21 -2.35
CA HIS A 200 9.01 2.42 -3.04
C HIS A 200 7.67 2.86 -2.46
N MET A 201 7.67 4.05 -1.87
CA MET A 201 6.48 4.67 -1.32
C MET A 201 5.72 5.46 -2.38
N SER A 202 4.42 5.22 -2.47
CA SER A 202 3.48 6.17 -3.07
C SER A 202 2.59 6.72 -1.96
N GLN A 203 2.76 7.99 -1.64
CA GLN A 203 1.93 8.71 -0.68
C GLN A 203 0.79 9.43 -1.40
N THR A 204 -0.37 9.52 -0.75
CA THR A 204 -1.39 10.51 -1.09
C THR A 204 -1.52 11.56 0.00
N ASP A 205 -1.76 12.79 -0.44
CA ASP A 205 -1.86 14.01 0.38
C ASP A 205 -3.22 14.13 1.12
N GLY A 206 -3.84 13.00 1.47
CA GLY A 206 -5.12 12.98 2.18
C GLY A 206 -6.30 13.55 1.38
N SER A 207 -6.17 13.72 0.06
CA SER A 207 -7.23 14.25 -0.80
C SER A 207 -8.33 13.21 -1.11
N GLY A 208 -9.06 12.77 -0.09
CA GLY A 208 -10.41 12.20 -0.20
C GLY A 208 -10.55 10.69 -0.52
N TYR A 209 -11.77 10.18 -0.29
CA TYR A 209 -12.14 8.77 -0.47
C TYR A 209 -11.87 8.21 -1.87
N TRP A 210 -11.96 9.06 -2.91
CA TRP A 210 -11.69 8.69 -4.29
C TRP A 210 -10.24 8.28 -4.51
N THR A 211 -9.33 8.98 -3.87
CA THR A 211 -7.89 8.73 -3.94
C THR A 211 -7.54 7.41 -3.26
N PHE A 212 -8.21 7.06 -2.15
CA PHE A 212 -8.10 5.73 -1.53
C PHE A 212 -8.49 4.61 -2.50
N ARG A 213 -9.70 4.69 -3.08
CA ARG A 213 -10.24 3.61 -3.93
C ARG A 213 -9.37 3.35 -5.16
N ARG A 214 -8.89 4.41 -5.79
CA ARG A 214 -8.01 4.33 -6.96
C ARG A 214 -6.68 3.67 -6.64
N MET A 215 -6.07 4.05 -5.52
CA MET A 215 -4.82 3.42 -5.08
C MET A 215 -5.01 1.96 -4.69
N LEU A 216 -6.06 1.62 -3.94
CA LEU A 216 -6.34 0.23 -3.58
C LEU A 216 -6.53 -0.62 -4.84
N LEU A 217 -7.33 -0.13 -5.80
CA LEU A 217 -7.56 -0.83 -7.06
C LEU A 217 -6.27 -0.96 -7.90
N ALA A 218 -5.46 0.10 -7.98
CA ALA A 218 -4.16 0.04 -8.65
C ALA A 218 -3.22 -0.97 -8.00
N ALA A 219 -3.18 -1.02 -6.66
CA ALA A 219 -2.36 -1.97 -5.91
C ALA A 219 -2.82 -3.44 -6.13
N LEU A 220 -4.13 -3.68 -6.23
CA LEU A 220 -4.69 -4.99 -6.56
C LEU A 220 -4.33 -5.43 -7.98
N ILE A 221 -4.45 -4.54 -8.97
CA ILE A 221 -4.09 -4.83 -10.36
C ILE A 221 -2.59 -5.10 -10.49
N ASP A 222 -1.76 -4.27 -9.87
CA ASP A 222 -0.31 -4.48 -9.86
C ASP A 222 0.08 -5.78 -9.17
N GLY A 223 -0.55 -6.09 -8.03
CA GLY A 223 -0.34 -7.34 -7.30
C GLY A 223 -0.72 -8.57 -8.12
N LEU A 224 -1.85 -8.52 -8.83
CA LEU A 224 -2.29 -9.58 -9.74
C LEU A 224 -1.29 -9.84 -10.87
N ASN A 225 -0.71 -8.78 -11.44
CA ASN A 225 0.26 -8.89 -12.52
C ASN A 225 1.60 -9.51 -12.04
N ARG A 226 1.87 -9.50 -10.73
CA ARG A 226 3.11 -10.03 -10.13
C ARG A 226 2.94 -11.39 -9.45
N ALA A 227 1.71 -11.83 -9.20
CA ALA A 227 1.36 -13.12 -8.60
C ALA A 227 1.15 -14.23 -9.65
#